data_AF-A0AAD3DY26-F1
#
_entry.id   AF-A0AAD3DY26-F1
#
_cell.length_a   1.000
_cell.length_b   1.000
_cell.length_c   1.000
_cell.angle_alpha   90.00
_cell.angle_beta   90.00
_cell.angle_gamma   90.00
#
_symmetry.space_group_name_H-M   'P 1'
#
loop_
_entity.id
_entity.type
_entity.pdbx_description
1 polymer ?
#
loop_
_entity_poly.entity_id
_entity_poly.type
_entity_poly.pdbx_seq_one_letter_code
_entity_poly.pdbx_strand_id
1 'polypeptide(L)'
;MPYEQATTGTRELFGAGKGLSRNMSAKWSKVLWKRQPFPDNYTDHTFLQQLVVNAAVPPRSYWPVALASAAVTQQLACALVAAVVPLLLHSGVLRAGQLLAACGGLLAAG
;
A
#
# COMPACT_ATOMS: atom_id res chain seq x y z
N MET A 1 12.82 -25.82 46.22
CA MET A 1 12.96 -27.29 46.38
C MET A 1 12.59 -27.93 45.05
N PRO A 2 13.41 -28.79 44.42
CA PRO A 2 14.72 -29.29 44.81
C PRO A 2 15.86 -28.78 43.90
N TYR A 3 16.98 -28.63 44.58
CA TYR A 3 18.37 -28.49 44.14
C TYR A 3 18.96 -29.90 44.08
N GLU A 4 19.88 -30.20 43.17
CA GLU A 4 20.90 -31.28 43.28
C GLU A 4 21.71 -31.26 41.97
N GLN A 5 22.87 -30.60 41.89
CA GLN A 5 24.18 -30.99 42.45
C GLN A 5 24.70 -32.34 41.97
N ALA A 6 25.49 -32.31 40.90
CA ALA A 6 26.79 -32.98 40.71
C ALA A 6 27.24 -32.63 39.29
N THR A 7 28.35 -31.94 39.06
CA THR A 7 29.67 -32.52 39.22
C THR A 7 30.72 -31.50 39.66
N THR A 8 31.42 -31.92 40.70
CA THR A 8 32.62 -31.36 41.28
C THR A 8 33.78 -31.32 40.28
N GLY A 9 34.48 -30.18 40.26
CA GLY A 9 35.94 -30.17 40.26
C GLY A 9 36.65 -30.34 38.93
N THR A 10 36.84 -29.24 38.20
CA THR A 10 38.14 -28.96 37.57
C THR A 10 38.33 -27.45 37.45
N ARG A 11 38.65 -26.83 38.60
CA ARG A 11 39.63 -25.74 38.60
C ARG A 11 40.91 -26.32 37.99
N GLU A 12 41.67 -25.51 37.26
CA GLU A 12 42.88 -25.87 36.48
C GLU A 12 42.61 -25.96 34.97
N LEU A 13 42.30 -24.81 34.37
CA LEU A 13 42.79 -24.38 33.05
C LEU A 13 42.41 -22.90 32.86
N PHE A 14 42.66 -22.09 33.89
CA PHE A 14 42.89 -20.65 33.72
C PHE A 14 44.31 -20.47 33.15
N GLY A 15 44.60 -21.20 32.08
CA GLY A 15 45.77 -21.01 31.25
C GLY A 15 45.45 -19.85 30.34
N ALA A 16 45.78 -18.65 30.80
CA ALA A 16 46.29 -17.51 30.05
C ALA A 16 46.00 -17.47 28.53
N GLY A 17 44.76 -17.70 28.12
CA GLY A 17 44.25 -17.27 26.84
C GLY A 17 43.98 -15.80 27.00
N LYS A 18 44.98 -14.96 26.69
CA LYS A 18 44.71 -13.57 26.29
C LYS A 18 43.65 -13.69 25.22
N GLY A 19 42.38 -13.52 25.60
CA GLY A 19 41.29 -13.40 24.67
C GLY A 19 41.66 -12.20 23.85
N LEU A 20 42.23 -12.43 22.67
CA LEU A 20 42.34 -11.40 21.66
C LEU A 20 40.94 -10.83 21.62
N SER A 21 40.83 -9.58 22.09
CA SER A 21 39.76 -8.68 21.72
C SER A 21 39.81 -8.67 20.20
N ARG A 22 39.16 -9.65 19.59
CA ARG A 22 38.68 -9.55 18.24
C ARG A 22 37.62 -8.49 18.36
N ASN A 23 38.06 -7.24 18.32
CA ASN A 23 37.43 -6.18 17.57
C ASN A 23 37.32 -6.65 16.10
N MET A 24 36.67 -7.78 15.88
CA MET A 24 35.98 -8.07 14.65
C MET A 24 34.86 -7.07 14.68
N SER A 25 35.12 -5.89 14.09
CA SER A 25 34.13 -4.90 13.71
C SER A 25 32.84 -5.61 13.36
N ALA A 26 31.90 -5.66 14.31
CA ALA A 26 30.70 -6.47 14.16
C ALA A 26 29.92 -5.84 13.02
N LYS A 27 29.91 -6.46 11.84
CA LYS A 27 29.21 -5.89 10.69
C LYS A 27 27.71 -5.98 10.97
N TRP A 28 27.02 -4.86 10.77
CA TRP A 28 25.56 -4.81 10.84
C TRP A 28 24.95 -5.82 9.86
N SER A 29 23.87 -6.48 10.29
CA SER A 29 23.17 -7.48 9.46
C SER A 29 21.67 -7.18 9.46
N LYS A 30 21.03 -7.36 8.29
CA LYS A 30 19.60 -7.13 8.07
C LYS A 30 18.74 -8.26 8.66
N VAL A 31 18.89 -8.50 9.96
CA VAL A 31 18.28 -9.59 10.72
C VAL A 31 17.73 -9.02 12.02
N LEU A 32 16.40 -8.98 12.15
CA LEU A 32 15.68 -8.40 13.29
C LEU A 32 15.82 -9.20 14.60
N TRP A 33 16.07 -10.51 14.52
CA TRP A 33 16.09 -11.37 15.71
C TRP A 33 17.43 -11.42 16.45
N LYS A 34 18.50 -10.89 15.86
CA LYS A 34 19.84 -10.91 16.45
C LYS A 34 20.10 -9.62 17.23
N ARG A 35 20.55 -9.72 18.48
CA ARG A 35 21.09 -8.55 19.20
C ARG A 35 22.40 -8.10 18.55
N GLN A 36 22.46 -6.84 18.12
CA GLN A 36 23.61 -6.25 17.43
C GLN A 36 24.08 -5.00 18.18
N PRO A 37 25.38 -4.66 18.14
CA PRO A 37 25.94 -3.48 18.80
C PRO A 37 25.74 -2.20 17.96
N PHE A 38 24.53 -2.00 17.46
CA PHE A 38 24.14 -0.83 16.67
C PHE A 38 22.86 -0.22 17.26
N PRO A 39 22.68 1.11 17.20
CA PRO A 39 21.42 1.73 17.56
C PRO A 39 20.24 1.15 16.75
N ASP A 40 19.04 1.11 17.33
CA ASP A 40 17.85 0.55 16.65
C ASP A 40 17.55 1.20 15.29
N ASN A 41 17.93 2.47 15.11
CA ASN A 41 17.73 3.22 13.86
C ASN A 41 18.90 3.12 12.87
N TYR A 42 19.91 2.30 13.16
CA TYR A 42 21.07 2.16 12.29
C TYR A 42 20.76 1.18 11.15
N THR A 43 20.90 1.65 9.92
CA THR A 43 20.92 0.85 8.69
C THR A 43 22.22 1.12 7.95
N ASP A 44 22.67 0.14 7.18
CA ASP A 44 23.87 0.29 6.36
C ASP A 44 23.57 1.07 5.07
N HIS A 45 24.61 1.64 4.46
CA HIS A 45 24.48 2.41 3.21
C HIS A 45 24.03 1.55 2.01
N THR A 46 24.20 0.23 2.07
CA THR A 46 23.73 -0.70 1.01
C THR A 46 22.30 -1.20 1.26
N PHE A 47 21.67 -0.85 2.39
CA PHE A 47 20.33 -1.31 2.76
C PHE A 47 19.28 -1.10 1.65
N LEU A 48 19.29 0.11 1.07
CA LEU A 48 18.38 0.50 -0.01
C LEU A 48 18.80 -0.06 -1.37
N GLN A 49 20.08 -0.38 -1.56
CA GLN A 49 20.55 -1.07 -2.78
C GLN A 49 20.02 -2.51 -2.83
N GLN A 50 19.75 -3.10 -1.66
CA GLN A 50 19.15 -4.43 -1.52
C GLN A 50 17.62 -4.38 -1.47
N LEU A 51 16.99 -3.24 -1.75
CA LEU A 51 15.54 -3.16 -1.82
C LEU A 51 15.07 -3.80 -3.13
N VAL A 52 14.52 -5.01 -3.05
CA VAL A 52 13.78 -5.59 -4.16
C VAL A 52 12.40 -4.95 -4.16
N VAL A 53 12.14 -4.08 -5.13
CA VAL A 53 10.76 -3.68 -5.43
C VAL A 53 10.03 -4.94 -5.88
N ASN A 54 8.86 -5.21 -5.31
CA ASN A 54 8.03 -6.31 -5.77
C ASN A 54 7.84 -6.20 -7.29
N ALA A 55 8.39 -7.16 -8.03
CA ALA A 55 8.26 -7.22 -9.49
C ALA A 55 6.80 -7.43 -9.94
N ALA A 56 5.91 -7.76 -9.00
CA ALA A 56 4.48 -7.93 -9.21
C ALA A 56 3.69 -6.62 -9.03
N VAL A 57 4.22 -5.47 -9.46
CA VAL A 57 3.38 -4.26 -9.62
C VAL A 57 2.80 -4.31 -11.04
N PRO A 58 1.51 -4.66 -11.22
CA PRO A 58 0.90 -4.67 -12.53
C PRO A 58 0.85 -3.23 -13.06
N PRO A 59 1.17 -2.98 -14.33
CA PRO A 59 0.96 -1.67 -14.92
C PRO A 59 -0.53 -1.30 -14.82
N ARG A 60 -0.87 -0.33 -13.98
CA ARG A 60 -2.24 0.15 -13.84
C ARG A 60 -2.55 1.05 -15.03
N SER A 61 -3.35 0.56 -15.97
CA SER A 61 -3.87 1.39 -17.05
C SER A 61 -5.05 2.23 -16.55
N TYR A 62 -4.92 3.55 -16.66
CA TYR A 62 -5.95 4.49 -16.21
C TYR A 62 -7.19 4.46 -17.12
N TRP A 63 -6.97 4.42 -18.44
CA TRP A 63 -8.02 4.55 -19.44
C TRP A 63 -9.13 3.49 -19.37
N PRO A 64 -8.83 2.19 -19.18
CA PRO A 64 -9.89 1.19 -19.04
C PRO A 64 -10.79 1.44 -17.83
N VAL A 65 -10.20 1.92 -16.73
CA VAL A 65 -10.95 2.26 -15.51
C VAL A 65 -11.81 3.50 -15.74
N ALA A 66 -11.26 4.53 -16.40
CA ALA A 66 -12.01 5.74 -16.75
C ALA A 66 -13.20 5.41 -17.67
N LEU A 67 -12.99 4.62 -18.72
CA LEU A 67 -14.05 4.20 -19.64
C LEU A 67 -15.12 3.34 -18.95
N ALA A 68 -14.71 2.39 -18.09
CA ALA A 68 -15.65 1.60 -17.31
C ALA A 68 -16.48 2.48 -16.37
N SER A 69 -15.86 3.47 -15.73
CA SER A 69 -16.59 4.42 -14.87
C SER A 69 -17.58 5.28 -15.67
N ALA A 70 -17.20 5.72 -16.87
CA ALA A 70 -18.07 6.51 -17.74
C ALA A 70 -19.31 5.72 -18.18
N ALA A 71 -19.19 4.42 -18.44
CA ALA A 71 -20.34 3.58 -18.78
C ALA A 71 -21.37 3.51 -17.63
N VAL A 72 -20.90 3.38 -16.39
CA VAL A 72 -21.77 3.39 -15.20
C VAL A 72 -22.41 4.77 -15.02
N THR A 73 -21.64 5.85 -15.15
CA THR A 73 -22.15 7.22 -15.06
C THR A 73 -23.20 7.51 -16.14
N GLN A 74 -23.01 7.02 -17.36
CA GLN A 74 -23.97 7.18 -18.45
C GLN A 74 -25.30 6.50 -18.15
N GLN A 75 -25.27 5.28 -17.61
CA GLN A 75 -26.49 4.56 -17.25
C GLN A 75 -27.22 5.26 -16.10
N LEU A 76 -26.49 5.76 -15.10
CA LEU A 76 -27.07 6.53 -14.01
C LEU A 76 -27.70 7.84 -14.51
N ALA A 77 -27.00 8.58 -15.38
CA ALA A 77 -27.52 9.81 -15.97
C ALA A 77 -28.81 9.54 -16.77
N CYS A 78 -28.83 8.47 -17.57
CA CYS A 78 -30.01 8.06 -18.33
C CYS A 78 -31.19 7.75 -17.41
N ALA A 79 -30.98 6.96 -16.35
CA ALA A 79 -32.01 6.62 -15.37
C ALA A 79 -32.54 7.87 -14.65
N LEU A 80 -31.67 8.79 -14.25
CA LEU A 80 -32.06 10.05 -13.61
C LEU A 80 -32.87 10.93 -14.56
N VAL A 81 -32.44 11.10 -15.81
CA VAL A 81 -33.18 11.88 -16.81
C VAL A 81 -34.56 11.28 -17.04
N ALA A 82 -34.66 9.95 -17.20
CA ALA A 82 -35.93 9.25 -17.40
C ALA A 82 -36.89 9.40 -16.21
N ALA A 83 -36.39 9.45 -14.98
CA ALA A 83 -37.22 9.60 -13.79
C ALA A 83 -37.59 11.07 -13.49
N VAL A 84 -36.62 11.98 -13.59
CA VAL A 84 -36.76 13.38 -13.15
C VAL A 84 -37.49 14.23 -14.18
N VAL A 85 -37.22 14.06 -15.47
CA VAL A 85 -37.83 14.91 -16.52
C VAL A 85 -39.37 14.84 -16.51
N PRO A 86 -40.02 13.66 -16.41
CA PRO A 86 -41.48 13.60 -16.30
C PRO A 86 -42.04 14.26 -15.04
N LEU A 87 -41.35 14.14 -13.91
CA LEU A 87 -41.77 14.78 -12.65
C LEU A 87 -41.69 16.31 -12.74
N LEU A 88 -40.65 16.85 -13.37
CA LEU A 88 -40.50 18.28 -13.62
C LEU A 88 -41.52 18.80 -14.66
N LEU A 89 -41.87 17.97 -15.63
CA LEU A 89 -42.91 18.28 -16.61
C LEU A 89 -44.30 18.29 -15.95
N HIS A 90 -44.57 17.33 -15.07
CA HIS A 90 -45.85 17.21 -14.36
C HIS A 90 -46.05 18.33 -13.33
N SER A 91 -44.98 18.74 -12.64
CA SER A 91 -45.00 19.87 -11.69
C SER A 91 -45.08 21.25 -12.38
N GLY A 92 -45.04 21.31 -13.72
CA GLY A 92 -45.13 22.55 -14.49
C GLY A 92 -43.87 23.43 -14.42
N VAL A 93 -42.83 22.98 -13.72
CA VAL A 93 -41.54 23.66 -13.62
C VAL A 93 -40.82 23.66 -14.96
N LEU A 94 -40.90 22.55 -15.69
CA LEU A 94 -40.34 22.41 -17.02
C LEU A 94 -41.46 22.45 -18.07
N ARG A 95 -41.42 23.43 -18.98
CA ARG A 95 -42.36 23.50 -20.12
C ARG A 95 -41.89 22.57 -21.24
N ALA A 96 -42.83 21.91 -21.92
CA ALA A 96 -42.54 21.00 -23.04
C ALA A 96 -41.67 21.65 -24.14
N GLY A 97 -41.90 22.95 -24.44
CA GLY A 97 -41.08 23.68 -25.41
C GLY A 97 -39.62 23.86 -25.00
N GLN A 98 -39.33 24.00 -23.71
CA GLN A 98 -37.95 24.10 -23.20
C GLN A 98 -37.22 22.76 -23.31
N LEU A 99 -37.92 21.66 -23.02
CA LEU A 99 -37.39 20.31 -23.21
C LEU A 99 -37.08 20.02 -24.69
N LEU A 100 -38.01 20.36 -25.59
CA LEU A 100 -37.81 20.18 -27.03
C LEU A 100 -36.67 21.04 -27.57
N ALA A 101 -36.55 22.29 -27.14
CA ALA A 101 -35.45 23.17 -27.53
C ALA A 101 -34.09 22.64 -27.04
N ALA A 102 -34.01 22.13 -25.80
CA ALA A 102 -32.80 21.52 -25.27
C ALA A 102 -32.42 20.25 -26.03
N CYS A 103 -33.37 19.35 -26.32
CA CYS A 103 -33.14 18.16 -27.13
C CYS A 103 -32.66 18.51 -28.54
N GLY A 104 -33.30 19.50 -29.18
CA GLY A 104 -32.91 19.97 -30.52
C GLY A 104 -31.50 20.59 -30.54
N GLY A 105 -31.16 21.38 -29.52
CA GLY A 105 -29.81 21.95 -29.37
C GLY A 105 -28.74 20.88 -29.16
N LEU A 106 -29.03 19.85 -28.36
CA LEU A 106 -28.12 18.73 -28.16
C LEU A 106 -27.91 17.92 -29.45
N LEU A 107 -28.97 17.71 -30.23
CA LEU A 107 -28.92 17.04 -31.54
C LEU A 107 -28.14 17.83 -32.58
N ALA A 108 -28.17 19.16 -32.52
CA ALA A 108 -27.43 20.03 -33.42
C ALA A 108 -25.95 20.21 -33.02
N ALA A 109 -25.63 19.99 -31.74
CA ALA A 109 -24.27 20.12 -31.20
C ALA A 109 -23.46 18.82 -31.23
N GLY A 110 -24.12 17.66 -31.36
CA GLY A 110 -23.51 16.35 -31.60
C GLY A 110 -23.30 16.09 -33.07
#